data_AF-A0A953H520-F1
#
_entry.id   AF-A0A953H520-F1
#
_cell.length_a   1.000
_cell.length_b   1.000
_cell.length_c   1.000
_cell.angle_alpha   90.00
_cell.angle_beta   90.00
_cell.angle_gamma   90.00
#
_symmetry.space_group_name_H-M   'P 1'
#
loop_
_entity.id
_entity.type
_entity.pdbx_description
1 polymer ?
#
loop_
_entity_poly.entity_id
_entity_poly.type
_entity_poly.pdbx_seq_one_letter_code
_entity_poly.pdbx_strand_id
1 'polypeptide(L)'
;MTQAANEKTVRAPFDGKILKWMSIPAIPRRLDGKFVIETTDPRTGEMREFPIERTVGSRRMQQYLTKVGDRFVRLPVAYSMEENRWFHLSEAFFSPDGMDYHANTAVWDANCIFCHNVGADPGWNGSKRANPIVGMEGTFDSHVAELGIACEACHGPGEAHLQKWKSVSKPVTLPASRPADASIVNPERLAKDLSTMVCGHCHGQRVPAEEAAIRKIMAKGDPYRPGEDLSKYYKPVTHETRVGEFSFAPRFWKDGSPRLTAYEYQGLLRSKCFTKGNMNCLSCHTMHEGDPHGQLRPDLPGNKLCLQCHHEYEGEKLTAHTHHPEGAPGSSCIACHMPPVVYGVMSWHPTHEIKTPDPVHSAEFKKPDACTVCHTDKSLQWAEARVRDWWPKEGRTTAALAAEFATPEIPRALFAGDAVYRTLAAQRLGLPAPSRRMAKWAVPMLAMALTDEYPNVRRTARNSLVALTGDSSLPQALDPAEARTEAMGRWAHDPVTPAPSARTRMPFDAQGLINTTQTIEWKKMRVEVPVTVGE
;
A
#
# COMPACT_ATOMS: atom_id res chain seq x y z
N MET A 1 12.79 0.62 -9.13
CA MET A 1 12.80 -0.65 -8.39
C MET A 1 14.22 -0.95 -7.91
N THR A 2 14.79 -2.15 -8.09
CA THR A 2 16.17 -2.47 -7.65
C THR A 2 17.21 -1.80 -8.55
N GLN A 3 18.24 -1.20 -7.96
CA GLN A 3 19.38 -0.61 -8.67
C GLN A 3 20.67 -0.81 -7.84
N ALA A 4 21.82 -0.87 -8.51
CA ALA A 4 23.12 -0.75 -7.84
C ALA A 4 23.25 0.64 -7.19
N ALA A 5 23.80 0.73 -5.99
CA ALA A 5 23.96 1.99 -5.28
C ALA A 5 25.12 2.81 -5.88
N ASN A 6 24.81 4.02 -6.35
CA ASN A 6 25.77 5.00 -6.85
C ASN A 6 25.15 6.41 -6.81
N GLU A 7 25.92 7.42 -7.20
CA GLU A 7 25.51 8.83 -7.21
C GLU A 7 24.21 9.12 -7.96
N LYS A 8 23.88 8.33 -9.00
CA LYS A 8 22.68 8.54 -9.82
C LYS A 8 21.44 7.85 -9.24
N THR A 9 21.64 6.79 -8.46
CA THR A 9 20.56 5.90 -8.01
C THR A 9 20.21 6.10 -6.54
N VAL A 10 21.15 6.54 -5.70
CA VAL A 10 20.89 6.91 -4.32
C VAL A 10 20.20 8.28 -4.28
N ARG A 11 19.01 8.33 -3.68
CA ARG A 11 18.19 9.55 -3.62
C ARG A 11 18.36 10.33 -2.32
N ALA A 12 18.74 9.66 -1.23
CA ALA A 12 18.95 10.32 0.05
C ALA A 12 20.29 11.07 0.13
N PRO A 13 20.39 12.10 0.98
CA PRO A 13 21.59 12.93 1.07
C PRO A 13 22.82 12.27 1.74
N PHE A 14 22.65 11.20 2.54
CA PHE A 14 23.73 10.58 3.34
C PHE A 14 24.64 11.61 4.03
N ASP A 15 24.01 12.55 4.73
CA ASP A 15 24.61 13.77 5.30
C ASP A 15 25.03 13.63 6.78
N GLY A 16 25.00 12.42 7.33
CA GLY A 16 25.38 12.13 8.72
C GLY A 16 24.31 12.47 9.76
N LYS A 17 23.10 12.88 9.34
CA LYS A 17 22.01 13.13 10.29
C LYS A 17 21.56 11.85 10.99
N ILE A 18 21.61 11.87 12.31
CA ILE A 18 21.25 10.73 13.16
C ILE A 18 19.73 10.58 13.19
N LEU A 19 19.24 9.43 12.75
CA LEU A 19 17.89 8.95 13.05
C LEU A 19 17.97 8.09 14.32
N LYS A 20 17.04 8.28 15.27
CA LYS A 20 16.94 7.43 16.46
C LYS A 20 15.59 6.70 16.48
N TRP A 21 15.62 5.40 16.71
CA TRP A 21 14.43 4.59 17.00
C TRP A 21 14.63 3.90 18.35
N MET A 22 13.77 4.15 19.34
CA MET A 22 13.83 3.58 20.70
C MET A 22 15.26 3.47 21.28
N SER A 23 16.07 4.53 21.12
CA SER A 23 17.49 4.67 21.51
C SER A 23 18.56 4.13 20.56
N ILE A 24 18.20 3.34 19.55
CA ILE A 24 19.16 2.82 18.56
C ILE A 24 19.38 3.87 17.45
N PRO A 25 20.63 4.31 17.23
CA PRO A 25 20.95 5.25 16.16
C PRO A 25 21.09 4.54 14.80
N ALA A 26 20.71 5.26 13.75
CA ALA A 26 21.10 5.01 12.38
C ALA A 26 21.72 6.29 11.80
N ILE A 27 22.95 6.17 11.30
CA ILE A 27 23.74 7.31 10.82
C ILE A 27 24.10 7.08 9.34
N PRO A 28 23.25 7.53 8.40
CA PRO A 28 23.55 7.48 6.98
C PRO A 28 24.60 8.54 6.62
N ARG A 29 25.80 8.12 6.22
CA ARG A 29 26.91 9.01 5.85
C ARG A 29 27.68 8.51 4.63
N ARG A 30 28.50 9.39 4.08
CA ARG A 30 29.52 9.02 3.09
C ARG A 30 30.84 8.73 3.79
N LEU A 31 31.47 7.61 3.45
CA LEU A 31 32.80 7.22 3.92
C LEU A 31 33.61 6.71 2.72
N ASP A 32 34.77 7.31 2.47
CA ASP A 32 35.66 6.96 1.35
C ASP A 32 34.95 6.85 -0.02
N GLY A 33 34.03 7.79 -0.28
CA GLY A 33 33.24 7.82 -1.52
C GLY A 33 32.11 6.78 -1.58
N LYS A 34 31.90 5.97 -0.55
CA LYS A 34 30.82 4.98 -0.45
C LYS A 34 29.67 5.48 0.42
N PHE A 35 28.47 5.03 0.10
CA PHE A 35 27.29 5.21 0.94
C PHE A 35 27.33 4.18 2.07
N VAL A 36 27.21 4.63 3.32
CA VAL A 36 27.26 3.79 4.51
C VAL A 36 26.13 4.17 5.45
N ILE A 37 25.52 3.18 6.10
CA ILE A 37 24.64 3.40 7.26
C ILE A 37 25.30 2.76 8.47
N GLU A 38 25.62 3.57 9.48
CA GLU A 38 26.11 3.07 10.76
C GLU A 38 24.92 2.77 11.69
N THR A 39 24.78 1.53 12.15
CA THR A 39 23.73 1.10 13.10
C THR A 39 24.12 -0.19 13.81
N THR A 40 23.27 -0.76 14.65
CA THR A 40 23.57 -2.00 15.38
C THR A 40 23.53 -3.22 14.45
N ASP A 41 24.43 -4.18 14.65
CA ASP A 41 24.35 -5.50 14.00
C ASP A 41 23.31 -6.36 14.73
N PRO A 42 22.30 -6.93 14.05
CA PRO A 42 21.28 -7.78 14.68
C PRO A 42 21.85 -9.01 15.41
N ARG A 43 23.07 -9.45 15.07
CA ARG A 43 23.71 -10.64 15.66
C ARG A 43 24.50 -10.34 16.93
N THR A 44 25.11 -9.17 17.01
CA THR A 44 26.02 -8.81 18.12
C THR A 44 25.48 -7.67 18.99
N GLY A 45 24.54 -6.87 18.48
CA GLY A 45 24.07 -5.65 19.11
C GLY A 45 25.07 -4.48 19.03
N GLU A 46 26.26 -4.71 18.50
CA GLU A 46 27.30 -3.69 18.41
C GLU A 46 27.08 -2.75 17.21
N MET A 47 27.51 -1.49 17.35
CA MET A 47 27.54 -0.56 16.23
C MET A 47 28.52 -1.05 15.16
N ARG A 48 28.05 -1.01 13.90
CA ARG A 48 28.79 -1.39 12.70
C ARG A 48 28.43 -0.47 11.54
N GLU A 49 29.35 -0.38 10.61
CA GLU A 49 29.17 0.30 9.33
C GLU A 49 28.67 -0.68 8.29
N PHE A 50 27.55 -0.37 7.65
CA PHE A 50 26.97 -1.17 6.58
C PHE A 50 27.10 -0.41 5.25
N PRO A 51 28.07 -0.78 4.39
CA PRO A 51 28.14 -0.26 3.03
C PRO A 51 26.88 -0.60 2.25
N ILE A 52 26.37 0.38 1.51
CA ILE A 52 25.17 0.21 0.69
C ILE A 52 25.57 -0.21 -0.71
N GLU A 53 25.12 -1.40 -1.09
CA GLU A 53 25.43 -2.03 -2.37
C GLU A 53 24.28 -1.86 -3.38
N ARG A 54 23.04 -1.86 -2.88
CA ARG A 54 21.84 -1.75 -3.71
C ARG A 54 20.78 -0.87 -3.06
N THR A 55 19.92 -0.30 -3.90
CA THR A 55 18.70 0.37 -3.49
C THR A 55 17.49 -0.37 -4.03
N VAL A 56 16.39 -0.35 -3.29
CA VAL A 56 15.07 -0.84 -3.73
C VAL A 56 14.04 0.23 -3.45
N GLY A 57 13.41 0.76 -4.49
CA GLY A 57 12.41 1.79 -4.28
C GLY A 57 11.70 2.25 -5.55
N SER A 58 10.75 3.14 -5.32
CA SER A 58 10.01 3.88 -6.34
C SER A 58 10.13 5.39 -6.08
N ARG A 59 9.20 6.19 -6.57
CA ARG A 59 9.17 7.63 -6.34
C ARG A 59 8.88 8.07 -4.90
N ARG A 60 8.38 7.17 -4.04
CA ARG A 60 7.90 7.52 -2.68
C ARG A 60 8.91 7.24 -1.58
N MET A 61 9.44 6.03 -1.55
CA MET A 61 10.44 5.58 -0.57
C MET A 61 11.53 4.72 -1.23
N GLN A 62 12.74 4.82 -0.68
CA GLN A 62 13.91 4.05 -1.10
C GLN A 62 14.48 3.32 0.12
N GLN A 63 14.59 2.00 -0.01
CA GLN A 63 15.18 1.08 0.95
C GLN A 63 16.62 0.78 0.53
N TYR A 64 17.49 0.53 1.51
CA TYR A 64 18.92 0.37 1.30
C TYR A 64 19.38 -1.02 1.71
N LEU A 65 20.20 -1.63 0.85
CA LEU A 65 20.64 -3.00 1.00
C LEU A 65 22.16 -3.02 1.16
N THR A 66 22.61 -3.78 2.15
CA THR A 66 24.02 -4.07 2.39
C THR A 66 24.32 -5.53 2.09
N LYS A 67 25.59 -5.88 1.86
CA LYS A 67 26.01 -7.27 1.67
C LYS A 67 26.56 -7.83 2.99
N VAL A 68 25.96 -8.92 3.47
CA VAL A 68 26.41 -9.65 4.65
C VAL A 68 26.70 -11.09 4.23
N GLY A 69 27.99 -11.45 4.17
CA GLY A 69 28.43 -12.71 3.59
C GLY A 69 28.06 -12.79 2.11
N ASP A 70 27.22 -13.75 1.77
CA ASP A 70 26.71 -14.02 0.42
C ASP A 70 25.33 -13.40 0.13
N ARG A 71 24.73 -12.71 1.11
CA ARG A 71 23.36 -12.17 1.02
C ARG A 71 23.33 -10.67 0.88
N PHE A 72 22.32 -10.18 0.20
CA PHE A 72 21.90 -8.79 0.28
C PHE A 72 20.78 -8.65 1.32
N VAL A 73 21.03 -7.82 2.33
CA VAL A 73 20.09 -7.59 3.44
C VAL A 73 19.59 -6.16 3.40
N ARG A 74 18.27 -6.00 3.39
CA ARG A 74 17.60 -4.71 3.59
C ARG A 74 17.79 -4.27 5.04
N LEU A 75 18.33 -3.07 5.23
CA LEU A 75 18.43 -2.41 6.53
C LEU A 75 17.06 -1.88 7.01
N PRO A 76 16.84 -1.76 8.33
CA PRO A 76 15.53 -1.40 8.88
C PRO A 76 15.16 0.09 8.72
N VAL A 77 16.01 0.86 8.04
CA VAL A 77 15.82 2.29 7.77
C VAL A 77 15.69 2.57 6.27
N ALA A 78 14.86 3.54 5.93
CA ALA A 78 14.59 3.94 4.57
C ALA A 78 14.47 5.47 4.46
N TYR A 79 14.46 5.96 3.23
CA TYR A 79 14.30 7.38 2.95
C TYR A 79 12.99 7.65 2.23
N SER A 80 12.19 8.57 2.75
CA SER A 80 10.97 9.06 2.11
C SER A 80 11.32 10.27 1.25
N MET A 81 11.08 10.15 -0.05
CA MET A 81 11.22 11.27 -0.99
C MET A 81 10.04 12.24 -0.90
N GLU A 82 8.84 11.75 -0.56
CA GLU A 82 7.66 12.61 -0.38
C GLU A 82 7.78 13.47 0.89
N GLU A 83 8.40 12.94 1.95
CA GLU A 83 8.59 13.67 3.21
C GLU A 83 10.01 14.25 3.37
N ASN A 84 10.89 14.01 2.39
CA ASN A 84 12.29 14.46 2.39
C ASN A 84 13.06 14.12 3.68
N ARG A 85 12.88 12.90 4.21
CA ARG A 85 13.48 12.48 5.49
C ARG A 85 13.80 10.99 5.56
N TRP A 86 14.73 10.67 6.44
CA TRP A 86 14.95 9.30 6.91
C TRP A 86 13.84 8.88 7.88
N PHE A 87 13.50 7.59 7.84
CA PHE A 87 12.50 6.99 8.71
C PHE A 87 12.82 5.52 8.99
N HIS A 88 12.30 5.00 10.11
CA HIS A 88 12.39 3.57 10.43
C HIS A 88 11.23 2.82 9.78
N LEU A 89 11.45 1.63 9.23
CA LEU A 89 10.42 0.88 8.50
C LEU A 89 9.17 0.55 9.33
N SER A 90 9.26 0.58 10.67
CA SER A 90 8.08 0.52 11.55
C SER A 90 7.02 1.60 11.27
N GLU A 91 7.44 2.77 10.77
CA GLU A 91 6.51 3.84 10.36
C GLU A 91 5.75 3.53 9.06
N ALA A 92 6.16 2.49 8.32
CA ALA A 92 5.56 2.03 7.07
C ALA A 92 4.94 0.63 7.16
N PHE A 93 5.36 -0.23 8.10
CA PHE A 93 4.93 -1.64 8.19
C PHE A 93 4.15 -1.98 9.46
N PHE A 94 3.46 -0.99 10.05
CA PHE A 94 2.55 -1.20 11.18
C PHE A 94 3.16 -2.01 12.34
N SER A 95 4.41 -1.74 12.67
CA SER A 95 5.07 -2.34 13.82
C SER A 95 4.81 -1.47 15.06
N PRO A 96 4.19 -1.98 16.13
CA PRO A 96 3.99 -1.21 17.35
C PRO A 96 5.32 -0.84 18.02
N ASP A 97 5.27 0.11 18.95
CA ASP A 97 6.38 0.36 19.88
C ASP A 97 6.76 -0.93 20.63
N GLY A 98 8.05 -1.10 20.91
CA GLY A 98 8.58 -2.29 21.61
C GLY A 98 8.91 -3.49 20.71
N MET A 99 8.53 -3.47 19.43
CA MET A 99 9.04 -4.43 18.43
C MET A 99 10.56 -4.32 18.28
N ASP A 100 11.26 -5.40 17.96
CA ASP A 100 12.70 -5.34 17.70
C ASP A 100 13.07 -4.34 16.58
N TYR A 101 14.20 -3.61 16.72
CA TYR A 101 14.66 -2.64 15.72
C TYR A 101 14.89 -3.30 14.35
N HIS A 102 15.38 -4.53 14.35
CA HIS A 102 15.66 -5.30 13.14
C HIS A 102 14.46 -6.13 12.66
N ALA A 103 13.29 -6.01 13.29
CA ALA A 103 12.08 -6.77 12.91
C ALA A 103 11.65 -6.54 11.45
N ASN A 104 12.05 -5.40 10.86
CA ASN A 104 11.80 -5.06 9.47
C ASN A 104 13.05 -5.19 8.59
N THR A 105 14.03 -6.02 8.97
CA THR A 105 15.07 -6.46 8.03
C THR A 105 14.52 -7.52 7.07
N ALA A 106 15.11 -7.66 5.89
CA ALA A 106 14.70 -8.67 4.93
C ALA A 106 15.87 -9.10 4.05
N VAL A 107 15.91 -10.38 3.67
CA VAL A 107 16.88 -10.88 2.68
C VAL A 107 16.33 -10.61 1.29
N TRP A 108 17.02 -9.75 0.53
CA TRP A 108 16.63 -9.42 -0.84
C TRP A 108 16.60 -10.65 -1.73
N ASP A 109 17.54 -11.59 -1.54
CA ASP A 109 17.69 -12.82 -2.29
C ASP A 109 16.50 -13.79 -2.14
N ALA A 110 15.68 -13.65 -1.10
CA ALA A 110 14.51 -14.50 -0.88
C ALA A 110 13.17 -13.77 -1.00
N ASN A 111 13.15 -12.45 -0.78
CA ASN A 111 11.92 -11.67 -0.73
C ASN A 111 11.79 -10.73 -1.95
N CYS A 112 12.77 -9.85 -2.13
CA CYS A 112 12.69 -8.77 -3.12
C CYS A 112 13.03 -9.21 -4.55
N ILE A 113 13.83 -10.26 -4.72
CA ILE A 113 14.47 -10.60 -6.00
C ILE A 113 13.44 -10.90 -7.10
N PHE A 114 12.34 -11.59 -6.78
CA PHE A 114 11.35 -12.06 -7.76
C PHE A 114 10.49 -10.94 -8.35
N CYS A 115 10.16 -9.92 -7.56
CA CYS A 115 9.24 -8.86 -7.99
C CYS A 115 9.94 -7.60 -8.50
N HIS A 116 11.25 -7.43 -8.23
CA HIS A 116 11.96 -6.18 -8.51
C HIS A 116 13.09 -6.31 -9.53
N ASN A 117 13.18 -7.45 -10.23
CA ASN A 117 14.23 -7.76 -11.21
C ASN A 117 13.68 -8.59 -12.38
N VAL A 118 14.49 -8.76 -13.42
CA VAL A 118 14.21 -9.67 -14.54
C VAL A 118 14.95 -11.00 -14.32
N GLY A 119 14.25 -12.12 -14.54
CA GLY A 119 14.86 -13.45 -14.59
C GLY A 119 15.55 -13.83 -13.29
N ALA A 120 14.85 -13.68 -12.16
CA ALA A 120 15.38 -13.95 -10.82
C ALA A 120 15.80 -15.42 -10.65
N ASP A 121 17.04 -15.62 -10.21
CA ASP A 121 17.59 -16.90 -9.76
C ASP A 121 18.35 -16.68 -8.44
N PRO A 122 17.78 -17.04 -7.28
CA PRO A 122 18.50 -16.87 -6.01
C PRO A 122 19.69 -17.80 -5.82
N GLY A 123 19.80 -18.89 -6.60
CA GLY A 123 20.88 -19.87 -6.43
C GLY A 123 20.96 -20.48 -5.02
N TRP A 124 19.83 -20.60 -4.31
CA TRP A 124 19.84 -21.01 -2.91
C TRP A 124 20.28 -22.47 -2.73
N ASN A 125 21.31 -22.68 -1.91
CA ASN A 125 21.82 -24.00 -1.52
C ASN A 125 21.77 -24.15 0.01
N GLY A 126 20.69 -24.76 0.51
CA GLY A 126 20.45 -24.85 1.95
C GLY A 126 19.51 -25.96 2.41
N SER A 127 19.36 -26.05 3.73
CA SER A 127 18.47 -26.99 4.43
C SER A 127 17.05 -26.40 4.56
N LYS A 128 16.04 -27.22 4.88
CA LYS A 128 14.64 -26.75 5.06
C LYS A 128 14.43 -25.79 6.25
N ARG A 129 15.44 -25.51 7.08
CA ARG A 129 15.26 -24.72 8.31
C ARG A 129 15.26 -23.23 8.01
N ALA A 130 14.23 -22.52 8.48
CA ALA A 130 14.24 -21.07 8.57
C ALA A 130 15.24 -20.65 9.66
N ASN A 131 16.13 -19.72 9.35
CA ASN A 131 16.95 -19.06 10.36
C ASN A 131 16.16 -17.86 10.92
N PRO A 132 15.96 -17.76 12.24
CA PRO A 132 15.15 -16.72 12.86
C PRO A 132 15.73 -15.29 12.77
N ILE A 133 17.00 -15.10 12.38
CA ILE A 133 17.66 -13.77 12.35
C ILE A 133 17.96 -13.30 10.91
N VAL A 134 18.12 -14.19 9.94
CA VAL A 134 18.67 -13.86 8.60
C VAL A 134 18.00 -14.60 7.44
N GLY A 135 16.81 -15.18 7.65
CA GLY A 135 16.13 -15.95 6.61
C GLY A 135 16.85 -17.26 6.27
N MET A 136 16.11 -18.17 5.63
CA MET A 136 16.51 -19.52 5.15
C MET A 136 17.99 -19.91 5.35
N GLU A 137 18.26 -20.97 6.13
CA GLU A 137 19.62 -21.53 6.30
C GLU A 137 20.23 -21.91 4.93
N GLY A 138 21.55 -21.76 4.77
CA GLY A 138 22.27 -22.10 3.52
C GLY A 138 23.00 -20.92 2.90
N THR A 139 23.38 -21.05 1.64
CA THR A 139 24.04 -19.99 0.86
C THR A 139 23.19 -19.50 -0.31
N PHE A 140 23.45 -18.28 -0.77
CA PHE A 140 22.86 -17.67 -1.95
C PHE A 140 23.95 -17.35 -2.99
N ASP A 141 23.66 -17.63 -4.25
CA ASP A 141 24.44 -17.17 -5.40
C ASP A 141 23.47 -16.52 -6.39
N SER A 142 22.96 -15.36 -5.99
CA SER A 142 21.83 -14.75 -6.67
C SER A 142 22.21 -14.07 -7.98
N HIS A 143 21.57 -14.52 -9.07
CA HIS A 143 21.67 -13.96 -10.41
C HIS A 143 20.34 -13.37 -10.86
N VAL A 144 20.42 -12.31 -11.65
CA VAL A 144 19.29 -11.67 -12.34
C VAL A 144 19.75 -11.30 -13.73
N ALA A 145 18.87 -11.41 -14.73
CA ALA A 145 19.18 -10.99 -16.09
C ALA A 145 19.38 -9.46 -16.15
N GLU A 146 18.55 -8.72 -15.42
CA GLU A 146 18.62 -7.25 -15.31
C GLU A 146 18.08 -6.79 -13.95
N LEU A 147 18.70 -5.75 -13.37
CA LEU A 147 18.20 -5.12 -12.15
C LEU A 147 17.02 -4.19 -12.47
N GLY A 148 15.97 -4.28 -11.66
CA GLY A 148 14.77 -3.46 -11.84
C GLY A 148 13.71 -4.15 -12.68
N ILE A 149 12.59 -3.46 -12.86
CA ILE A 149 11.59 -3.88 -13.84
C ILE A 149 12.03 -3.32 -15.19
N ALA A 150 12.34 -4.21 -16.12
CA ALA A 150 12.73 -3.89 -17.49
C ALA A 150 11.88 -4.66 -18.51
N CYS A 151 12.15 -4.50 -19.80
CA CYS A 151 11.29 -4.94 -20.90
C CYS A 151 10.85 -6.42 -20.76
N GLU A 152 11.82 -7.30 -20.49
CA GLU A 152 11.59 -8.75 -20.45
C GLU A 152 10.78 -9.21 -19.22
N ALA A 153 10.59 -8.35 -18.20
CA ALA A 153 9.69 -8.64 -17.07
C ALA A 153 8.23 -8.79 -17.52
N CYS A 154 7.83 -8.09 -18.59
CA CYS A 154 6.48 -8.15 -19.15
C CYS A 154 6.42 -8.82 -20.52
N HIS A 155 7.52 -8.78 -21.27
CA HIS A 155 7.59 -9.26 -22.65
C HIS A 155 8.27 -10.63 -22.81
N GLY A 156 8.80 -11.19 -21.71
CA GLY A 156 9.56 -12.43 -21.71
C GLY A 156 10.93 -12.28 -22.38
N PRO A 157 11.72 -13.37 -22.47
CA PRO A 157 13.06 -13.33 -23.07
C PRO A 157 13.03 -12.88 -24.53
N GLY A 158 13.76 -11.82 -24.83
CA GLY A 158 13.80 -11.18 -26.14
C GLY A 158 14.79 -11.80 -27.13
N GLU A 159 15.50 -12.86 -26.77
CA GLU A 159 16.55 -13.46 -27.61
C GLU A 159 16.01 -13.89 -28.99
N ALA A 160 14.88 -14.61 -29.03
CA ALA A 160 14.29 -15.06 -30.29
C ALA A 160 13.87 -13.87 -31.18
N HIS A 161 13.33 -12.81 -30.58
CA HIS A 161 13.01 -11.56 -31.25
C HIS A 161 14.27 -10.88 -31.79
N LEU A 162 15.31 -10.75 -30.98
CA LEU A 162 16.57 -10.17 -31.37
C LEU A 162 17.19 -10.93 -32.56
N GLN A 163 17.23 -12.26 -32.52
CA GLN A 163 17.78 -13.07 -33.62
C GLN A 163 16.98 -12.91 -34.91
N LYS A 164 15.65 -12.91 -34.81
CA LYS A 164 14.75 -12.67 -35.95
C LYS A 164 15.07 -11.33 -36.62
N TRP A 165 15.23 -10.25 -35.85
CA TRP A 165 15.42 -8.91 -36.41
C TRP A 165 16.86 -8.57 -36.77
N LYS A 166 17.86 -9.19 -36.13
CA LYS A 166 19.27 -9.12 -36.57
C LYS A 166 19.47 -9.68 -37.98
N SER A 167 18.66 -10.67 -38.38
CA SER A 167 18.73 -11.27 -39.72
C SER A 167 18.14 -10.39 -40.83
N VAL A 168 17.49 -9.27 -40.48
CA VAL A 168 16.87 -8.34 -41.43
C VAL A 168 17.89 -7.27 -41.82
N SER A 169 18.53 -7.46 -42.98
CA SER A 169 19.68 -6.65 -43.45
C SER A 169 19.33 -5.31 -44.11
N LYS A 170 18.05 -4.99 -44.30
CA LYS A 170 17.59 -3.70 -44.86
C LYS A 170 16.52 -3.08 -43.96
N PRO A 171 16.44 -1.74 -43.86
CA PRO A 171 15.32 -1.08 -43.21
C PRO A 171 14.02 -1.53 -43.87
N VAL A 172 13.23 -2.34 -43.18
CA VAL A 172 11.90 -2.73 -43.66
C VAL A 172 10.96 -1.63 -43.23
N THR A 173 10.37 -0.91 -44.18
CA THR A 173 9.18 -0.10 -43.90
C THR A 173 8.07 -1.07 -43.49
N LEU A 174 7.82 -1.16 -42.18
CA LEU A 174 6.80 -2.06 -41.66
C LEU A 174 5.42 -1.49 -41.98
N PRO A 175 4.52 -2.25 -42.63
CA PRO A 175 3.14 -1.84 -42.80
C PRO A 175 2.50 -1.64 -41.42
N ALA A 176 1.62 -0.64 -41.29
CA ALA A 176 0.88 -0.38 -40.05
C ALA A 176 0.08 -1.60 -39.56
N SER A 177 -0.29 -2.52 -40.46
CA SER A 177 -1.09 -3.72 -40.20
C SER A 177 -0.27 -5.02 -40.06
N ARG A 178 1.00 -4.94 -39.66
CA ARG A 178 1.86 -6.14 -39.55
C ARG A 178 1.27 -7.19 -38.59
N PRO A 179 1.29 -8.49 -38.96
CA PRO A 179 0.96 -9.58 -38.03
C PRO A 179 1.86 -9.56 -36.79
N ALA A 180 1.27 -9.87 -35.63
CA ALA A 180 1.96 -9.82 -34.36
C ALA A 180 3.28 -10.60 -34.38
N ASP A 181 4.34 -10.01 -33.83
CA ASP A 181 5.62 -10.69 -33.75
C ASP A 181 5.60 -11.76 -32.66
N ALA A 182 5.33 -13.00 -33.04
CA ALA A 182 5.20 -14.12 -32.11
C ALA A 182 6.50 -14.49 -31.37
N SER A 183 7.64 -13.91 -31.74
CA SER A 183 8.91 -14.16 -31.04
C SER A 183 9.09 -13.32 -29.77
N ILE A 184 8.14 -12.45 -29.44
CA ILE A 184 8.11 -11.70 -28.18
C ILE A 184 6.68 -11.54 -27.70
N VAL A 185 6.47 -11.62 -26.38
CA VAL A 185 5.13 -11.48 -25.83
C VAL A 185 4.71 -10.03 -25.90
N ASN A 186 3.44 -9.77 -26.23
CA ASN A 186 2.83 -8.46 -26.03
C ASN A 186 1.57 -8.66 -25.16
N PRO A 187 1.58 -8.18 -23.90
CA PRO A 187 0.44 -8.30 -22.99
C PRO A 187 -0.90 -7.78 -23.53
N GLU A 188 -0.93 -6.77 -24.42
CA GLU A 188 -2.15 -6.26 -25.05
C GLU A 188 -2.81 -7.26 -26.01
N ARG A 189 -2.03 -8.23 -26.52
CA ARG A 189 -2.49 -9.24 -27.47
C ARG A 189 -2.82 -10.58 -26.82
N LEU A 190 -2.58 -10.70 -25.51
CA LEU A 190 -2.92 -11.90 -24.75
C LEU A 190 -4.41 -11.95 -24.44
N ALA A 191 -4.93 -13.17 -24.25
CA ALA A 191 -6.25 -13.35 -23.65
C ALA A 191 -6.32 -12.66 -22.28
N LYS A 192 -7.52 -12.21 -21.88
CA LYS A 192 -7.76 -11.45 -20.64
C LYS A 192 -6.99 -11.99 -19.43
N ASP A 193 -7.10 -13.29 -19.17
CA ASP A 193 -6.51 -13.91 -17.99
C ASP A 193 -4.98 -13.91 -18.05
N LEU A 194 -4.40 -14.32 -19.18
CA LEU A 194 -2.94 -14.32 -19.38
C LEU A 194 -2.36 -12.90 -19.34
N SER A 195 -3.06 -11.92 -19.93
CA SER A 195 -2.67 -10.51 -19.86
C SER A 195 -2.62 -10.02 -18.41
N THR A 196 -3.65 -10.36 -17.63
CA THR A 196 -3.76 -9.98 -16.21
C THR A 196 -2.68 -10.66 -15.37
N MET A 197 -2.35 -11.92 -15.67
CA MET A 197 -1.33 -12.71 -14.97
C MET A 197 0.08 -12.12 -15.12
N VAL A 198 0.40 -11.45 -16.23
CA VAL A 198 1.70 -10.75 -16.39
C VAL A 198 1.87 -9.70 -15.28
N CYS A 199 0.85 -8.88 -15.06
CA CYS A 199 0.86 -7.87 -13.98
C CYS A 199 0.76 -8.54 -12.60
N GLY A 200 -0.08 -9.57 -12.49
CA GLY A 200 -0.29 -10.35 -11.27
C GLY A 200 0.95 -11.09 -10.76
N HIS A 201 1.98 -11.26 -11.58
CA HIS A 201 3.25 -11.82 -11.16
C HIS A 201 3.95 -10.99 -10.06
N CYS A 202 3.79 -9.66 -10.09
CA CYS A 202 4.37 -8.72 -9.12
C CYS A 202 3.30 -7.97 -8.31
N HIS A 203 2.21 -7.53 -8.96
CA HIS A 203 1.07 -6.85 -8.33
C HIS A 203 0.01 -7.83 -7.79
N GLY A 204 0.43 -9.08 -7.56
CA GLY A 204 -0.36 -10.11 -6.92
C GLY A 204 0.53 -11.01 -6.07
N GLN A 205 0.58 -10.75 -4.76
CA GLN A 205 1.30 -11.60 -3.82
C GLN A 205 0.91 -13.07 -3.99
N ARG A 206 1.89 -13.95 -4.02
CA ARG A 206 1.74 -15.31 -4.52
C ARG A 206 2.59 -16.28 -3.73
N VAL A 207 2.10 -17.50 -3.62
CA VAL A 207 2.86 -18.65 -3.11
C VAL A 207 3.00 -19.67 -4.22
N PRO A 208 4.06 -20.50 -4.24
CA PRO A 208 4.15 -21.61 -5.18
C PRO A 208 2.88 -22.47 -5.15
N ALA A 209 2.44 -22.94 -6.31
CA ALA A 209 1.22 -23.74 -6.43
C ALA A 209 1.28 -25.01 -5.57
N GLU A 210 2.47 -25.59 -5.48
CA GLU A 210 2.81 -26.71 -4.59
C GLU A 210 3.91 -26.27 -3.62
N GLU A 211 3.74 -26.50 -2.32
CA GLU A 211 4.72 -26.10 -1.30
C GLU A 211 6.10 -26.74 -1.55
N ALA A 212 6.11 -27.97 -2.07
CA ALA A 212 7.34 -28.67 -2.47
C ALA A 212 8.15 -27.94 -3.56
N ALA A 213 7.51 -27.07 -4.34
CA ALA A 213 8.17 -26.28 -5.38
C ALA A 213 9.01 -25.12 -4.82
N ILE A 214 8.78 -24.67 -3.56
CA ILE A 214 9.53 -23.57 -2.93
C ILE A 214 11.04 -23.81 -3.06
N ARG A 215 11.52 -25.00 -2.69
CA ARG A 215 12.96 -25.32 -2.77
C ARG A 215 13.48 -25.26 -4.20
N LYS A 216 12.73 -25.77 -5.16
CA LYS A 216 13.14 -25.78 -6.57
C LYS A 216 13.24 -24.35 -7.11
N ILE A 217 12.26 -23.51 -6.79
CA ILE A 217 12.21 -22.10 -7.23
C ILE A 217 13.35 -21.31 -6.59
N MET A 218 13.59 -21.49 -5.30
CA MET A 218 14.70 -20.83 -4.60
C MET A 218 16.08 -21.28 -5.13
N ALA A 219 16.21 -22.54 -5.57
CA ALA A 219 17.49 -23.08 -6.04
C ALA A 219 17.74 -22.92 -7.54
N LYS A 220 16.71 -22.72 -8.36
CA LYS A 220 16.80 -22.69 -9.84
C LYS A 220 16.15 -21.47 -10.49
N GLY A 221 15.61 -20.55 -9.69
CA GLY A 221 14.94 -19.35 -10.14
C GLY A 221 13.46 -19.50 -10.49
N ASP A 222 12.89 -18.37 -10.90
CA ASP A 222 11.47 -18.25 -11.22
C ASP A 222 11.13 -19.02 -12.51
N PRO A 223 10.24 -20.03 -12.44
CA PRO A 223 9.85 -20.83 -13.59
C PRO A 223 8.85 -20.10 -14.50
N TYR A 224 8.21 -19.02 -14.03
CA TYR A 224 7.24 -18.30 -14.83
C TYR A 224 7.92 -17.49 -15.93
N ARG A 225 7.28 -17.44 -17.09
CA ARG A 225 7.59 -16.51 -18.17
C ARG A 225 6.33 -15.74 -18.57
N PRO A 226 6.41 -14.42 -18.81
CA PRO A 226 5.28 -13.64 -19.28
C PRO A 226 4.61 -14.29 -20.49
N GLY A 227 3.28 -14.24 -20.55
CA GLY A 227 2.49 -14.93 -21.58
C GLY A 227 2.12 -16.37 -21.24
N GLU A 228 2.77 -17.00 -20.26
CA GLU A 228 2.34 -18.29 -19.72
C GLU A 228 1.20 -18.14 -18.70
N ASP A 229 0.56 -19.25 -18.40
CA ASP A 229 -0.43 -19.36 -17.33
C ASP A 229 0.28 -19.41 -15.97
N LEU A 230 0.19 -18.31 -15.23
CA LEU A 230 0.82 -18.16 -13.90
C LEU A 230 0.33 -19.20 -12.90
N SER A 231 -0.92 -19.68 -13.04
CA SER A 231 -1.54 -20.63 -12.10
C SER A 231 -0.85 -22.00 -12.07
N LYS A 232 -0.10 -22.34 -13.13
CA LYS A 232 0.72 -23.56 -13.20
C LYS A 232 1.86 -23.59 -12.19
N TYR A 233 2.33 -22.42 -11.78
CA TYR A 233 3.50 -22.27 -10.91
C TYR A 233 3.15 -21.67 -9.56
N TYR A 234 2.12 -20.82 -9.51
CA TYR A 234 1.79 -20.00 -8.35
C TYR A 234 0.29 -19.93 -8.09
N LYS A 235 -0.09 -19.83 -6.83
CA LYS A 235 -1.44 -19.50 -6.39
C LYS A 235 -1.44 -18.09 -5.79
N PRO A 236 -2.41 -17.22 -6.12
CA PRO A 236 -2.53 -15.94 -5.46
C PRO A 236 -2.81 -16.15 -3.98
N VAL A 237 -2.14 -15.36 -3.14
CA VAL A 237 -2.41 -15.34 -1.71
C VAL A 237 -3.83 -14.83 -1.46
N THR A 238 -4.54 -15.49 -0.55
CA THR A 238 -5.87 -15.11 -0.04
C THR A 238 -5.82 -15.00 1.50
N HIS A 239 -6.92 -14.55 2.10
CA HIS A 239 -7.07 -14.48 3.56
C HIS A 239 -6.90 -15.85 4.24
N GLU A 240 -7.26 -16.93 3.57
CA GLU A 240 -7.18 -18.31 4.07
C GLU A 240 -5.78 -18.93 3.87
N THR A 241 -4.94 -18.30 3.03
CA THR A 241 -3.64 -18.85 2.65
C THR A 241 -2.73 -18.99 3.86
N ARG A 242 -2.12 -20.17 3.97
CA ARG A 242 -1.10 -20.52 4.97
C ARG A 242 0.07 -21.23 4.32
N VAL A 243 1.27 -20.99 4.83
CA VAL A 243 2.50 -21.72 4.47
C VAL A 243 3.15 -22.17 5.78
N GLY A 244 3.09 -23.47 6.08
CA GLY A 244 3.33 -23.96 7.43
C GLY A 244 2.42 -23.26 8.45
N GLU A 245 3.00 -22.78 9.54
CA GLU A 245 2.29 -22.00 10.58
C GLU A 245 2.03 -20.54 10.18
N PHE A 246 2.62 -20.07 9.08
CA PHE A 246 2.53 -18.68 8.67
C PHE A 246 1.18 -18.39 8.01
N SER A 247 0.46 -17.39 8.53
CA SER A 247 -0.85 -16.97 8.03
C SER A 247 -0.78 -15.64 7.27
N PHE A 248 -1.40 -15.60 6.09
CA PHE A 248 -1.51 -14.38 5.30
C PHE A 248 -2.77 -13.55 5.62
N ALA A 249 -3.65 -14.04 6.49
CA ALA A 249 -4.90 -13.36 6.89
C ALA A 249 -4.74 -11.87 7.24
N PRO A 250 -3.69 -11.42 7.97
CA PRO A 250 -3.53 -10.00 8.32
C PRO A 250 -3.36 -9.05 7.12
N ARG A 251 -3.13 -9.55 5.90
CA ARG A 251 -3.05 -8.73 4.67
C ARG A 251 -4.40 -8.43 4.03
N PHE A 252 -5.49 -8.97 4.58
CA PHE A 252 -6.84 -8.82 4.07
C PHE A 252 -7.79 -8.33 5.16
N TRP A 253 -8.91 -7.74 4.74
CA TRP A 253 -10.10 -7.65 5.58
C TRP A 253 -10.70 -9.04 5.79
N LYS A 254 -11.57 -9.18 6.79
CA LYS A 254 -12.19 -10.47 7.17
C LYS A 254 -13.04 -11.10 6.07
N ASP A 255 -13.49 -10.34 5.07
CA ASP A 255 -14.19 -10.84 3.88
C ASP A 255 -13.25 -11.28 2.74
N GLY A 256 -11.94 -11.27 3.00
CA GLY A 256 -10.90 -11.57 2.03
C GLY A 256 -10.60 -10.45 1.03
N SER A 257 -11.18 -9.25 1.19
CA SER A 257 -10.81 -8.12 0.35
C SER A 257 -9.41 -7.60 0.71
N PRO A 258 -8.54 -7.30 -0.27
CA PRO A 258 -7.21 -6.78 0.04
C PRO A 258 -7.26 -5.43 0.76
N ARG A 259 -6.34 -5.24 1.71
CA ARG A 259 -6.15 -3.96 2.40
C ARG A 259 -4.74 -3.38 2.28
N LEU A 260 -3.86 -4.08 1.57
CA LEU A 260 -2.48 -3.69 1.32
C LEU A 260 -2.17 -3.66 -0.19
N THR A 261 -1.22 -2.83 -0.61
CA THR A 261 -0.76 -2.81 -2.02
C THR A 261 0.00 -4.08 -2.39
N ALA A 262 0.21 -4.31 -3.68
CA ALA A 262 0.73 -5.57 -4.24
C ALA A 262 -0.28 -6.73 -4.18
N TYR A 263 -1.55 -6.41 -3.95
CA TYR A 263 -2.69 -7.32 -4.02
C TYR A 263 -3.75 -6.81 -5.01
N GLU A 264 -3.38 -5.90 -5.93
CA GLU A 264 -4.28 -5.34 -6.92
C GLU A 264 -4.85 -6.44 -7.83
N TYR A 265 -4.04 -7.46 -8.16
CA TYR A 265 -4.46 -8.66 -8.88
C TYR A 265 -5.60 -9.38 -8.16
N GLN A 266 -5.46 -9.66 -6.86
CA GLN A 266 -6.50 -10.28 -6.04
C GLN A 266 -7.78 -9.46 -5.99
N GLY A 267 -7.64 -8.13 -5.87
CA GLY A 267 -8.78 -7.21 -5.93
C GLY A 267 -9.52 -7.34 -7.26
N LEU A 268 -8.76 -7.27 -8.37
CA LEU A 268 -9.31 -7.36 -9.72
C LEU A 268 -10.03 -8.69 -9.97
N LEU A 269 -9.43 -9.82 -9.56
CA LEU A 269 -10.03 -11.15 -9.69
C LEU A 269 -11.39 -11.28 -8.99
N ARG A 270 -11.66 -10.45 -7.97
CA ARG A 270 -12.93 -10.42 -7.23
C ARG A 270 -13.97 -9.47 -7.84
N SER A 271 -13.56 -8.61 -8.78
CA SER A 271 -14.46 -7.65 -9.41
C SER A 271 -15.43 -8.31 -10.41
N LYS A 272 -16.64 -7.77 -10.52
CA LYS A 272 -17.59 -8.20 -11.58
C LYS A 272 -17.09 -7.81 -12.97
N CYS A 273 -16.31 -6.73 -13.08
CA CYS A 273 -15.68 -6.29 -14.31
C CYS A 273 -14.73 -7.35 -14.88
N PHE A 274 -13.99 -8.06 -14.02
CA PHE A 274 -13.14 -9.19 -14.42
C PHE A 274 -13.93 -10.49 -14.57
N THR A 275 -14.75 -10.87 -13.58
CA THR A 275 -15.42 -12.18 -13.55
C THR A 275 -16.58 -12.32 -14.53
N LYS A 276 -17.24 -11.22 -14.89
CA LYS A 276 -18.38 -11.20 -15.83
C LYS A 276 -18.11 -10.37 -17.09
N GLY A 277 -17.03 -9.62 -17.12
CA GLY A 277 -16.62 -8.80 -18.27
C GLY A 277 -15.28 -9.23 -18.86
N ASN A 278 -14.75 -8.38 -19.73
CA ASN A 278 -13.47 -8.59 -20.42
C ASN A 278 -12.33 -7.71 -19.87
N MET A 279 -12.52 -7.08 -18.70
CA MET A 279 -11.55 -6.14 -18.14
C MET A 279 -10.26 -6.85 -17.69
N ASN A 280 -9.12 -6.24 -17.99
CA ASN A 280 -7.79 -6.59 -17.50
C ASN A 280 -7.05 -5.31 -17.05
N CYS A 281 -5.80 -5.42 -16.61
CA CYS A 281 -5.01 -4.27 -16.17
C CYS A 281 -4.86 -3.18 -17.26
N LEU A 282 -4.68 -3.60 -18.52
CA LEU A 282 -4.46 -2.71 -19.67
C LEU A 282 -5.75 -2.04 -20.19
N SER A 283 -6.90 -2.38 -19.61
CA SER A 283 -8.17 -1.66 -19.84
C SER A 283 -8.12 -0.25 -19.25
N CYS A 284 -7.28 -0.03 -18.22
CA CYS A 284 -7.11 1.26 -17.56
C CYS A 284 -5.66 1.77 -17.60
N HIS A 285 -4.68 0.87 -17.64
CA HIS A 285 -3.26 1.20 -17.60
C HIS A 285 -2.56 1.14 -18.96
N THR A 286 -1.52 1.94 -19.13
CA THR A 286 -0.53 1.87 -20.20
C THR A 286 0.87 1.81 -19.60
N MET A 287 1.77 1.02 -20.18
CA MET A 287 3.10 0.80 -19.60
C MET A 287 4.19 1.70 -20.18
N HIS A 288 3.96 2.23 -21.38
CA HIS A 288 4.95 2.99 -22.13
C HIS A 288 4.53 4.43 -22.42
N GLU A 289 3.30 4.79 -22.04
CA GLU A 289 2.71 6.12 -22.25
C GLU A 289 2.09 6.62 -20.93
N GLY A 290 1.61 7.87 -20.92
CA GLY A 290 0.93 8.44 -19.75
C GLY A 290 1.83 8.89 -18.61
N ASP A 291 1.20 9.28 -17.50
CA ASP A 291 1.90 9.74 -16.29
C ASP A 291 2.48 8.55 -15.51
N PRO A 292 3.80 8.46 -15.27
CA PRO A 292 4.42 7.36 -14.53
C PRO A 292 3.93 7.24 -13.07
N HIS A 293 3.22 8.23 -12.51
CA HIS A 293 2.69 8.16 -11.15
C HIS A 293 1.51 7.20 -10.98
N GLY A 294 0.73 6.99 -12.05
CA GLY A 294 -0.43 6.10 -12.06
C GLY A 294 -0.53 5.21 -13.29
N GLN A 295 0.25 5.49 -14.33
CA GLN A 295 0.28 4.75 -15.60
C GLN A 295 -1.12 4.61 -16.21
N LEU A 296 -1.99 5.61 -15.99
CA LEU A 296 -3.34 5.61 -16.54
C LEU A 296 -3.29 6.01 -18.00
N ARG A 297 -4.21 5.43 -18.76
CA ARG A 297 -4.43 5.72 -20.18
C ARG A 297 -4.73 7.22 -20.40
N PRO A 298 -3.84 7.97 -21.09
CA PRO A 298 -4.02 9.41 -21.28
C PRO A 298 -5.19 9.73 -22.24
N ASP A 299 -5.56 8.79 -23.11
CA ASP A 299 -6.71 8.86 -24.01
C ASP A 299 -8.05 8.71 -23.30
N LEU A 300 -8.05 8.20 -22.06
CA LEU A 300 -9.24 7.93 -21.27
C LEU A 300 -9.15 8.57 -19.87
N PRO A 301 -9.15 9.91 -19.76
CA PRO A 301 -9.01 10.57 -18.47
C PRO A 301 -10.26 10.44 -17.59
N GLY A 302 -10.04 10.28 -16.27
CA GLY A 302 -11.10 10.34 -15.26
C GLY A 302 -12.19 9.28 -15.47
N ASN A 303 -13.46 9.71 -15.43
CA ASN A 303 -14.60 8.81 -15.58
C ASN A 303 -14.65 8.11 -16.95
N LYS A 304 -13.97 8.65 -17.97
CA LYS A 304 -13.91 7.99 -19.29
C LYS A 304 -13.36 6.57 -19.20
N LEU A 305 -12.49 6.24 -18.22
CA LEU A 305 -12.06 4.87 -17.97
C LEU A 305 -13.23 3.91 -17.73
N CYS A 306 -14.21 4.33 -16.94
CA CYS A 306 -15.36 3.51 -16.57
C CYS A 306 -16.44 3.56 -17.66
N LEU A 307 -16.63 4.73 -18.27
CA LEU A 307 -17.67 4.97 -19.27
C LEU A 307 -17.41 4.22 -20.59
N GLN A 308 -16.21 3.64 -20.81
CA GLN A 308 -15.95 2.69 -21.91
C GLN A 308 -16.93 1.52 -21.97
N CYS A 309 -17.45 1.11 -20.82
CA CYS A 309 -18.40 0.00 -20.70
C CYS A 309 -19.74 0.44 -20.10
N HIS A 310 -19.76 1.61 -19.45
CA HIS A 310 -20.89 2.13 -18.68
C HIS A 310 -21.47 3.41 -19.30
N HIS A 311 -21.70 3.39 -20.62
CA HIS A 311 -22.18 4.53 -21.41
C HIS A 311 -23.50 5.11 -20.90
N GLU A 312 -24.30 4.32 -20.18
CA GLU A 312 -25.57 4.72 -19.61
C GLU A 312 -25.43 5.87 -18.58
N TYR A 313 -24.23 6.12 -18.05
CA TYR A 313 -23.96 7.21 -17.10
C TYR A 313 -23.23 8.41 -17.71
N GLU A 314 -23.07 8.46 -19.04
CA GLU A 314 -22.49 9.61 -19.72
C GLU A 314 -23.38 10.87 -19.61
N GLY A 315 -22.75 12.05 -19.62
CA GLY A 315 -23.43 13.34 -19.61
C GLY A 315 -24.22 13.61 -18.32
N GLU A 316 -25.43 14.15 -18.47
CA GLU A 316 -26.27 14.62 -17.34
C GLU A 316 -26.65 13.50 -16.35
N LYS A 317 -26.59 12.23 -16.78
CA LYS A 317 -26.88 11.07 -15.93
C LYS A 317 -25.82 10.82 -14.86
N LEU A 318 -24.61 11.38 -15.02
CA LEU A 318 -23.53 11.25 -14.03
C LEU A 318 -23.93 11.84 -12.68
N THR A 319 -24.44 13.07 -12.65
CA THR A 319 -24.86 13.72 -11.40
C THR A 319 -26.08 13.05 -10.80
N ALA A 320 -27.02 12.60 -11.63
CA ALA A 320 -28.17 11.83 -11.16
C ALA A 320 -27.76 10.50 -10.52
N HIS A 321 -26.73 9.83 -11.05
CA HIS A 321 -26.21 8.59 -10.47
C HIS A 321 -25.36 8.84 -9.24
N THR A 322 -24.38 9.76 -9.30
CA THR A 322 -23.41 9.95 -8.21
C THR A 322 -23.94 10.77 -7.04
N HIS A 323 -25.02 11.54 -7.25
CA HIS A 323 -25.56 12.53 -6.31
C HIS A 323 -24.54 13.61 -5.90
N HIS A 324 -23.50 13.80 -6.72
CA HIS A 324 -22.48 14.84 -6.54
C HIS A 324 -22.51 15.80 -7.73
N PRO A 325 -22.28 17.11 -7.51
CA PRO A 325 -22.10 18.05 -8.59
C PRO A 325 -21.00 17.61 -9.54
N GLU A 326 -21.16 17.85 -10.83
CA GLU A 326 -20.12 17.57 -11.81
C GLU A 326 -18.79 18.23 -11.42
N GLY A 327 -17.69 17.50 -11.57
CA GLY A 327 -16.35 17.96 -11.21
C GLY A 327 -16.05 17.94 -9.70
N ALA A 328 -17.03 17.68 -8.83
CA ALA A 328 -16.75 17.46 -7.41
C ALA A 328 -16.00 16.12 -7.22
N PRO A 329 -15.15 15.96 -6.19
CA PRO A 329 -14.42 14.72 -5.96
C PRO A 329 -15.30 13.45 -5.93
N GLY A 330 -16.51 13.55 -5.38
CA GLY A 330 -17.48 12.44 -5.33
C GLY A 330 -18.19 12.12 -6.65
N SER A 331 -18.03 12.95 -7.69
CA SER A 331 -18.52 12.64 -9.05
C SER A 331 -17.61 11.68 -9.81
N SER A 332 -16.42 11.37 -9.26
CA SER A 332 -15.49 10.41 -9.83
C SER A 332 -15.94 8.97 -9.57
N CYS A 333 -16.06 8.14 -10.61
CA CYS A 333 -16.47 6.75 -10.48
C CYS A 333 -15.58 5.98 -9.50
N ILE A 334 -14.25 6.21 -9.58
CA ILE A 334 -13.28 5.53 -8.71
C ILE A 334 -13.35 6.01 -7.26
N ALA A 335 -13.92 7.19 -6.96
CA ALA A 335 -14.06 7.66 -5.58
C ALA A 335 -14.97 6.74 -4.76
N CYS A 336 -16.02 6.18 -5.39
CA CYS A 336 -16.98 5.30 -4.74
C CYS A 336 -16.76 3.81 -5.07
N HIS A 337 -16.43 3.48 -6.32
CA HIS A 337 -16.30 2.08 -6.75
C HIS A 337 -14.90 1.50 -6.52
N MET A 338 -13.90 2.35 -6.27
CA MET A 338 -12.52 1.99 -5.95
C MET A 338 -11.96 2.89 -4.83
N PRO A 339 -12.65 2.99 -3.68
CA PRO A 339 -12.27 3.96 -2.67
C PRO A 339 -10.81 3.72 -2.21
N PRO A 340 -10.08 4.79 -1.83
CA PRO A 340 -8.67 4.70 -1.46
C PRO A 340 -8.47 4.07 -0.06
N VAL A 341 -8.66 2.76 0.03
CA VAL A 341 -8.72 2.00 1.29
C VAL A 341 -7.66 0.90 1.37
N VAL A 342 -6.70 0.92 0.44
CA VAL A 342 -5.57 -0.01 0.40
C VAL A 342 -4.30 0.74 0.81
N TYR A 343 -3.60 0.27 1.85
CA TYR A 343 -2.39 0.92 2.33
C TYR A 343 -1.13 0.33 1.69
N GLY A 344 -0.18 1.18 1.33
CA GLY A 344 1.15 0.72 0.98
C GLY A 344 2.08 1.84 0.55
N VAL A 345 3.39 1.60 0.72
CA VAL A 345 4.43 2.58 0.36
C VAL A 345 4.16 3.94 1.04
N MET A 346 3.77 3.89 2.32
CA MET A 346 3.45 5.05 3.16
C MET A 346 2.25 5.90 2.71
N SER A 347 1.38 5.38 1.83
CA SER A 347 0.22 6.08 1.26
C SER A 347 -1.01 5.18 1.13
N TRP A 348 -2.15 5.77 0.74
CA TRP A 348 -3.42 5.07 0.52
C TRP A 348 -3.80 5.09 -0.96
N HIS A 349 -4.15 3.93 -1.49
CA HIS A 349 -4.39 3.68 -2.91
C HIS A 349 -5.81 3.16 -3.15
N PRO A 350 -6.39 3.39 -4.34
CA PRO A 350 -7.65 2.80 -4.76
C PRO A 350 -7.65 1.27 -4.65
N THR A 351 -8.71 0.71 -4.07
CA THR A 351 -8.92 -0.74 -4.15
C THR A 351 -9.21 -1.16 -5.59
N HIS A 352 -8.67 -2.31 -5.98
CA HIS A 352 -8.99 -2.94 -7.27
C HIS A 352 -10.12 -3.98 -7.14
N GLU A 353 -10.70 -4.17 -5.95
CA GLU A 353 -12.00 -4.83 -5.78
C GLU A 353 -13.11 -3.89 -6.25
N ILE A 354 -13.19 -3.65 -7.56
CA ILE A 354 -14.16 -2.73 -8.17
C ILE A 354 -15.57 -3.26 -7.94
N LYS A 355 -16.35 -2.51 -7.16
CA LYS A 355 -17.70 -2.94 -6.75
C LYS A 355 -18.60 -1.77 -6.41
N THR A 356 -19.89 -2.06 -6.34
CA THR A 356 -20.89 -1.15 -5.78
C THR A 356 -20.66 -0.92 -4.28
N PRO A 357 -20.71 0.33 -3.78
CA PRO A 357 -20.68 0.61 -2.34
C PRO A 357 -21.76 -0.13 -1.56
N ASP A 358 -21.38 -0.72 -0.43
CA ASP A 358 -22.28 -1.43 0.47
C ASP A 358 -21.89 -1.17 1.93
N PRO A 359 -22.49 -0.15 2.58
CA PRO A 359 -22.21 0.18 3.96
C PRO A 359 -22.58 -0.94 4.96
N VAL A 360 -23.55 -1.81 4.62
CA VAL A 360 -23.94 -2.94 5.47
C VAL A 360 -22.83 -3.98 5.51
N HIS A 361 -22.31 -4.33 4.33
CA HIS A 361 -21.15 -5.22 4.20
C HIS A 361 -19.90 -4.62 4.86
N SER A 362 -19.66 -3.32 4.70
CA SER A 362 -18.53 -2.66 5.39
C SER A 362 -18.66 -2.72 6.92
N ALA A 363 -19.87 -2.58 7.46
CA ALA A 363 -20.13 -2.71 8.90
C ALA A 363 -19.92 -4.14 9.41
N GLU A 364 -20.46 -5.15 8.70
CA GLU A 364 -20.33 -6.57 9.04
C GLU A 364 -18.86 -6.99 9.19
N PHE A 365 -18.01 -6.58 8.24
CA PHE A 365 -16.60 -6.92 8.23
C PHE A 365 -15.69 -5.86 8.88
N LYS A 366 -16.28 -4.82 9.49
CA LYS A 366 -15.60 -3.72 10.19
C LYS A 366 -14.48 -3.09 9.35
N LYS A 367 -14.78 -2.80 8.08
CA LYS A 367 -13.84 -2.23 7.12
C LYS A 367 -14.28 -0.86 6.61
N PRO A 368 -13.38 -0.08 5.99
CA PRO A 368 -13.71 1.21 5.42
C PRO A 368 -14.88 1.18 4.44
N ASP A 369 -15.70 2.22 4.47
CA ASP A 369 -16.83 2.45 3.56
C ASP A 369 -16.55 3.62 2.62
N ALA A 370 -17.03 3.51 1.38
CA ALA A 370 -16.77 4.46 0.31
C ALA A 370 -17.30 5.87 0.60
N CYS A 371 -18.37 6.00 1.38
CA CYS A 371 -18.97 7.29 1.70
C CYS A 371 -18.24 7.94 2.90
N THR A 372 -18.05 7.18 3.97
CA THR A 372 -17.49 7.71 5.24
C THR A 372 -16.02 8.11 5.15
N VAL A 373 -15.25 7.56 4.20
CA VAL A 373 -13.86 8.01 3.95
C VAL A 373 -13.76 9.46 3.49
N CYS A 374 -14.82 10.02 2.89
CA CYS A 374 -14.89 11.44 2.53
C CYS A 374 -15.81 12.22 3.49
N HIS A 375 -16.92 11.63 3.90
CA HIS A 375 -17.87 12.19 4.85
C HIS A 375 -17.50 11.82 6.28
N THR A 376 -16.36 12.34 6.74
CA THR A 376 -15.75 12.00 8.03
C THR A 376 -16.61 12.35 9.24
N ASP A 377 -17.60 13.23 9.08
CA ASP A 377 -18.58 13.61 10.10
C ASP A 377 -19.86 12.75 10.09
N LYS A 378 -19.91 11.71 9.25
CA LYS A 378 -21.07 10.85 9.07
C LYS A 378 -20.81 9.41 9.50
N SER A 379 -21.88 8.75 9.92
CA SER A 379 -21.88 7.38 10.39
C SER A 379 -22.15 6.38 9.26
N LEU A 380 -21.87 5.10 9.49
CA LEU A 380 -22.23 4.04 8.55
C LEU A 380 -23.76 3.91 8.42
N GLN A 381 -24.53 4.15 9.48
CA GLN A 381 -26.00 4.26 9.41
C GLN A 381 -26.45 5.37 8.46
N TRP A 382 -25.79 6.53 8.46
CA TRP A 382 -26.10 7.59 7.51
C TRP A 382 -25.79 7.15 6.07
N ALA A 383 -24.64 6.50 5.85
CA ALA A 383 -24.26 6.04 4.53
C ALA A 383 -25.25 5.00 4.00
N GLU A 384 -25.64 4.03 4.82
CA GLU A 384 -26.65 3.02 4.51
C GLU A 384 -28.00 3.67 4.16
N ALA A 385 -28.46 4.63 4.95
CA ALA A 385 -29.71 5.33 4.68
C ALA A 385 -29.70 6.06 3.33
N ARG A 386 -28.58 6.69 2.95
CA ARG A 386 -28.41 7.34 1.65
C ARG A 386 -28.37 6.35 0.50
N VAL A 387 -27.64 5.26 0.68
CA VAL A 387 -27.54 4.17 -0.29
C VAL A 387 -28.92 3.58 -0.60
N ARG A 388 -29.76 3.43 0.41
CA ARG A 388 -31.14 2.95 0.29
C ARG A 388 -32.10 3.94 -0.36
N ASP A 389 -31.97 5.23 -0.05
CA ASP A 389 -32.78 6.31 -0.64
C ASP A 389 -32.47 6.50 -2.14
N TRP A 390 -31.18 6.52 -2.48
CA TRP A 390 -30.71 6.85 -3.83
C TRP A 390 -30.77 5.66 -4.80
N TRP A 391 -30.49 4.44 -4.33
CA TRP A 391 -30.46 3.25 -5.19
C TRP A 391 -31.25 2.07 -4.60
N PRO A 392 -32.59 2.19 -4.48
CA PRO A 392 -33.43 1.19 -3.81
C PRO A 392 -33.52 -0.18 -4.51
N LYS A 393 -33.10 -0.27 -5.78
CA LYS A 393 -33.28 -1.46 -6.63
C LYS A 393 -32.06 -2.40 -6.70
N GLU A 394 -30.96 -2.10 -6.01
CA GLU A 394 -29.70 -2.84 -6.20
C GLU A 394 -29.53 -4.13 -5.36
N GLY A 395 -30.62 -4.69 -4.81
CA GLY A 395 -30.59 -6.02 -4.18
C GLY A 395 -29.68 -6.11 -2.94
N ARG A 396 -29.56 -5.02 -2.19
CA ARG A 396 -28.66 -4.89 -1.03
C ARG A 396 -29.33 -5.33 0.26
N THR A 397 -28.54 -5.77 1.23
CA THR A 397 -28.99 -6.20 2.56
C THR A 397 -29.73 -5.06 3.25
N THR A 398 -31.00 -5.27 3.63
CA THR A 398 -31.85 -4.23 4.25
C THR A 398 -31.76 -4.22 5.78
N ALA A 399 -30.75 -4.87 6.35
CA ALA A 399 -30.61 -4.98 7.79
C ALA A 399 -30.26 -3.62 8.40
N ALA A 400 -31.04 -3.18 9.38
CA ALA A 400 -30.70 -1.99 10.15
C ALA A 400 -29.34 -2.21 10.85
N LEU A 401 -28.41 -1.30 10.63
CA LEU A 401 -27.10 -1.37 11.26
C LEU A 401 -27.20 -1.18 12.77
N ALA A 402 -26.40 -1.94 13.53
CA ALA A 402 -26.33 -1.88 14.98
C ALA A 402 -26.04 -0.44 15.48
N ALA A 403 -26.46 -0.15 16.71
CA ALA A 403 -26.33 1.18 17.31
C ALA A 403 -24.87 1.68 17.40
N GLU A 404 -23.89 0.77 17.42
CA GLU A 404 -22.46 1.11 17.39
C GLU A 404 -22.05 1.87 16.12
N PHE A 405 -22.78 1.68 15.01
CA PHE A 405 -22.55 2.31 13.72
C PHE A 405 -23.35 3.61 13.51
N ALA A 406 -23.91 4.15 14.60
CA ALA A 406 -24.65 5.43 14.59
C ALA A 406 -23.74 6.65 14.79
N THR A 407 -22.53 6.46 15.32
CA THR A 407 -21.51 7.51 15.48
C THR A 407 -20.73 7.69 14.16
N PRO A 408 -20.20 8.89 13.88
CA PRO A 408 -19.29 9.14 12.78
C PRO A 408 -18.14 8.14 12.72
N GLU A 409 -18.02 7.46 11.58
CA GLU A 409 -17.21 6.25 11.48
C GLU A 409 -15.71 6.55 11.56
N ILE A 410 -15.26 7.62 10.91
CA ILE A 410 -13.85 8.00 10.91
C ILE A 410 -13.34 8.43 12.30
N PRO A 411 -14.05 9.30 13.05
CA PRO A 411 -13.73 9.55 14.46
C PRO A 411 -13.69 8.29 15.33
N ARG A 412 -14.66 7.39 15.18
CA ARG A 412 -14.68 6.10 15.90
C ARG A 412 -13.46 5.24 15.55
N ALA A 413 -13.18 5.09 14.25
CA ALA A 413 -12.09 4.29 13.72
C ALA A 413 -10.70 4.87 14.02
N LEU A 414 -10.57 6.15 14.37
CA LEU A 414 -9.30 6.71 14.87
C LEU A 414 -8.92 6.11 16.23
N PHE A 415 -9.90 5.76 17.05
CA PHE A 415 -9.69 5.27 18.41
C PHE A 415 -9.94 3.77 18.58
N ALA A 416 -10.68 3.13 17.67
CA ALA A 416 -11.00 1.70 17.68
C ALA A 416 -10.34 0.94 16.51
N GLY A 417 -10.55 -0.38 16.44
CA GLY A 417 -10.06 -1.20 15.33
C GLY A 417 -8.55 -1.38 15.33
N ASP A 418 -8.00 -1.81 14.20
CA ASP A 418 -6.56 -2.04 14.06
C ASP A 418 -5.80 -0.79 13.56
N ALA A 419 -4.47 -0.86 13.62
CA ALA A 419 -3.60 0.25 13.25
C ALA A 419 -3.75 0.69 11.78
N VAL A 420 -4.16 -0.21 10.87
CA VAL A 420 -4.40 0.11 9.45
C VAL A 420 -5.59 1.05 9.35
N TYR A 421 -6.72 0.70 9.98
CA TYR A 421 -7.91 1.55 9.97
C TYR A 421 -7.67 2.86 10.75
N ARG A 422 -7.00 2.81 11.91
CA ARG A 422 -6.62 4.05 12.65
C ARG A 422 -5.78 5.00 11.80
N THR A 423 -4.85 4.46 11.01
CA THR A 423 -4.02 5.25 10.08
C THR A 423 -4.84 5.84 8.93
N LEU A 424 -5.82 5.10 8.39
CA LEU A 424 -6.75 5.64 7.38
C LEU A 424 -7.51 6.80 7.98
N ALA A 425 -8.10 6.60 9.15
CA ALA A 425 -8.89 7.61 9.84
C ALA A 425 -8.08 8.88 10.10
N ALA A 426 -6.85 8.74 10.61
CA ALA A 426 -5.92 9.85 10.81
C ALA A 426 -5.66 10.62 9.51
N GLN A 427 -5.47 9.92 8.39
CA GLN A 427 -5.28 10.59 7.09
C GLN A 427 -6.55 11.34 6.66
N ARG A 428 -7.72 10.67 6.71
CA ARG A 428 -8.98 11.26 6.23
C ARG A 428 -9.38 12.52 7.00
N LEU A 429 -9.11 12.55 8.30
CA LEU A 429 -9.35 13.74 9.13
C LEU A 429 -8.46 14.95 8.77
N GLY A 430 -7.29 14.71 8.17
CA GLY A 430 -6.38 15.77 7.72
C GLY A 430 -6.65 16.28 6.30
N LEU A 431 -7.50 15.62 5.53
CA LEU A 431 -7.80 16.03 4.16
C LEU A 431 -8.75 17.22 4.13
N PRO A 432 -8.55 18.19 3.21
CA PRO A 432 -9.46 19.31 3.07
C PRO A 432 -10.84 18.79 2.65
N ALA A 433 -11.83 19.09 3.49
CA ALA A 433 -13.22 18.85 3.20
C ALA A 433 -13.79 19.97 2.32
N PRO A 434 -14.77 19.67 1.43
CA PRO A 434 -15.51 20.70 0.71
C PRO A 434 -16.18 21.74 1.63
N SER A 435 -16.44 21.40 2.90
CA SER A 435 -16.86 22.36 3.91
C SER A 435 -15.69 22.78 4.80
N ARG A 436 -15.29 24.06 4.71
CA ARG A 436 -14.28 24.70 5.58
C ARG A 436 -14.56 24.59 7.10
N ARG A 437 -15.71 24.03 7.50
CA ARG A 437 -16.10 23.77 8.90
C ARG A 437 -15.49 22.49 9.49
N MET A 438 -14.90 21.59 8.68
CA MET A 438 -14.43 20.29 9.19
C MET A 438 -13.07 20.34 9.93
N ALA A 439 -12.27 21.37 9.69
CA ALA A 439 -10.90 21.43 10.24
C ALA A 439 -10.85 21.53 11.77
N LYS A 440 -11.76 22.26 12.42
CA LYS A 440 -11.61 22.59 13.85
C LYS A 440 -11.85 21.41 14.79
N TRP A 441 -12.83 20.56 14.49
CA TRP A 441 -13.14 19.41 15.35
C TRP A 441 -12.18 18.24 15.16
N ALA A 442 -11.51 18.14 14.02
CA ALA A 442 -10.56 17.06 13.75
C ALA A 442 -9.26 17.21 14.56
N VAL A 443 -8.81 18.46 14.77
CA VAL A 443 -7.55 18.81 15.44
C VAL A 443 -7.39 18.15 16.82
N PRO A 444 -8.30 18.29 17.79
CA PRO A 444 -8.09 17.71 19.12
C PRO A 444 -8.05 16.17 19.08
N MET A 445 -8.76 15.53 18.16
CA MET A 445 -8.74 14.07 18.01
C MET A 445 -7.42 13.58 17.39
N LEU A 446 -6.95 14.27 16.36
CA LEU A 446 -5.64 13.99 15.76
C LEU A 446 -4.50 14.24 16.77
N ALA A 447 -4.64 15.25 17.63
CA ALA A 447 -3.70 15.50 18.72
C ALA A 447 -3.62 14.30 19.68
N MET A 448 -4.76 13.71 20.06
CA MET A 448 -4.78 12.47 20.86
C MET A 448 -4.08 11.30 20.14
N ALA A 449 -4.20 11.21 18.81
CA ALA A 449 -3.55 10.16 18.02
C ALA A 449 -2.02 10.29 17.93
N LEU A 450 -1.41 11.40 18.38
CA LEU A 450 0.05 11.53 18.56
C LEU A 450 0.61 10.58 19.63
N THR A 451 -0.27 10.01 20.48
CA THR A 451 0.10 9.07 21.54
C THR A 451 -0.31 7.62 21.23
N ASP A 452 -0.74 7.32 20.00
CA ASP A 452 -1.04 5.93 19.59
C ASP A 452 0.21 5.04 19.69
N GLU A 453 0.05 3.75 20.00
CA GLU A 453 1.16 2.78 20.12
C GLU A 453 1.90 2.52 18.80
N TYR A 454 1.29 2.89 17.67
CA TYR A 454 1.81 2.62 16.34
C TYR A 454 2.43 3.87 15.72
N PRO A 455 3.74 3.87 15.40
CA PRO A 455 4.42 5.00 14.77
C PRO A 455 3.76 5.49 13.47
N ASN A 456 3.19 4.58 12.66
CA ASN A 456 2.45 4.94 11.44
C ASN A 456 1.19 5.77 11.72
N VAL A 457 0.45 5.48 12.80
CA VAL A 457 -0.72 6.27 13.22
C VAL A 457 -0.24 7.65 13.66
N ARG A 458 0.80 7.71 14.51
CA ARG A 458 1.38 8.96 15.00
C ARG A 458 1.92 9.84 13.87
N ARG A 459 2.67 9.26 12.93
CA ARG A 459 3.18 9.96 11.73
C ARG A 459 2.03 10.55 10.93
N THR A 460 1.00 9.75 10.67
CA THR A 460 -0.13 10.19 9.86
C THR A 460 -0.95 11.27 10.58
N ALA A 461 -1.17 11.12 11.89
CA ALA A 461 -1.82 12.12 12.72
C ALA A 461 -1.04 13.44 12.75
N ARG A 462 0.29 13.37 12.92
CA ARG A 462 1.19 14.54 12.83
C ARG A 462 1.04 15.24 11.47
N ASN A 463 1.15 14.51 10.37
CA ASN A 463 1.05 15.09 9.03
C ASN A 463 -0.31 15.75 8.80
N SER A 464 -1.39 15.11 9.25
CA SER A 464 -2.74 15.66 9.21
C SER A 464 -2.87 16.92 10.07
N LEU A 465 -2.27 16.97 11.26
CA LEU A 465 -2.25 18.17 12.10
C LEU A 465 -1.48 19.30 11.43
N VAL A 466 -0.27 19.03 10.91
CA VAL A 466 0.54 20.03 10.18
C VAL A 466 -0.26 20.61 9.01
N ALA A 467 -0.99 19.77 8.25
CA ALA A 467 -1.82 20.22 7.15
C ALA A 467 -3.00 21.12 7.59
N LEU A 468 -3.58 20.85 8.77
CA LEU A 468 -4.73 21.60 9.30
C LEU A 468 -4.32 22.88 10.06
N THR A 469 -3.20 22.87 10.77
CA THR A 469 -2.79 23.94 11.70
C THR A 469 -1.61 24.76 11.19
N GLY A 470 -0.82 24.22 10.25
CA GLY A 470 0.45 24.80 9.83
C GLY A 470 1.60 24.61 10.84
N ASP A 471 1.37 23.96 11.98
CA ASP A 471 2.38 23.78 13.02
C ASP A 471 3.35 22.65 12.66
N SER A 472 4.43 23.01 11.96
CA SER A 472 5.51 22.07 11.64
C SER A 472 6.43 21.74 12.83
N SER A 473 6.26 22.39 13.99
CA SER A 473 7.05 22.16 15.20
C SER A 473 6.68 20.85 15.91
N LEU A 474 5.66 20.15 15.42
CA LEU A 474 5.18 18.93 16.05
C LEU A 474 6.23 17.81 16.03
N PRO A 475 6.34 17.05 17.13
CA PRO A 475 7.29 15.95 17.26
C PRO A 475 7.06 14.90 16.16
N GLN A 476 8.14 14.27 15.73
CA GLN A 476 8.11 13.14 14.82
C GLN A 476 7.50 11.91 15.50
N ALA A 477 7.11 10.93 14.69
CA ALA A 477 6.47 9.70 15.17
C ALA A 477 7.35 8.87 16.14
N LEU A 478 8.66 9.05 16.07
CA LEU A 478 9.66 8.33 16.87
C LEU A 478 10.28 9.17 18.00
N ASP A 479 9.92 10.45 18.12
CA ASP A 479 10.39 11.31 19.20
C ASP A 479 9.87 10.81 20.56
N PRO A 480 10.50 11.15 21.70
CA PRO A 480 10.11 10.66 23.02
C PRO A 480 8.61 10.83 23.34
N ALA A 481 8.05 9.90 24.11
CA ALA A 481 6.63 9.88 24.44
C ALA A 481 6.18 11.15 25.18
N GLU A 482 7.07 11.73 26.00
CA GLU A 482 6.87 12.98 26.73
C GLU A 482 6.63 14.15 25.75
N ALA A 483 7.48 14.29 24.72
CA ALA A 483 7.34 15.34 23.71
C ALA A 483 6.02 15.21 22.93
N ARG A 484 5.61 13.98 22.62
CA ARG A 484 4.33 13.71 21.94
C ARG A 484 3.12 14.01 22.84
N THR A 485 3.24 13.72 24.14
CA THR A 485 2.20 14.00 25.14
C THR A 485 2.05 15.51 25.37
N GLU A 486 3.17 16.25 25.44
CA GLU A 486 3.16 17.71 25.50
C GLU A 486 2.50 18.31 24.24
N ALA A 487 2.87 17.83 23.05
CA ALA A 487 2.26 18.27 21.80
C ALA A 487 0.75 17.97 21.73
N MET A 488 0.30 16.81 22.24
CA MET A 488 -1.12 16.49 22.37
C MET A 488 -1.85 17.54 23.24
N GLY A 489 -1.24 17.95 24.35
CA GLY A 489 -1.81 18.92 25.29
C GLY A 489 -2.10 20.30 24.69
N ARG A 490 -1.49 20.66 23.55
CA ARG A 490 -1.73 21.93 22.84
C ARG A 490 -3.16 22.08 22.34
N TRP A 491 -3.84 20.98 22.03
CA TRP A 491 -5.19 21.02 21.45
C TRP A 491 -6.17 20.04 22.06
N ALA A 492 -5.73 18.95 22.67
CA ALA A 492 -6.64 17.91 23.17
C ALA A 492 -7.65 18.44 24.22
N HIS A 493 -7.35 19.59 24.84
CA HIS A 493 -8.19 20.27 25.82
C HIS A 493 -8.80 21.59 25.32
N ASP A 494 -8.62 21.93 24.05
CA ASP A 494 -9.21 23.13 23.46
C ASP A 494 -10.67 22.87 23.05
N PRO A 495 -11.64 23.66 23.55
CA PRO A 495 -13.03 23.49 23.17
C PRO A 495 -13.24 23.90 21.70
N VAL A 496 -13.89 23.03 20.93
CA VAL A 496 -14.27 23.33 19.56
C VAL A 496 -15.49 24.23 19.56
N THR A 497 -15.38 25.41 18.94
CA THR A 497 -16.49 26.37 18.85
C THR A 497 -16.96 26.59 17.39
N PRO A 498 -18.26 26.41 17.08
CA PRO A 498 -19.31 25.89 17.98
C PRO A 498 -19.11 24.39 18.26
N ALA A 499 -19.58 23.94 19.44
CA ALA A 499 -19.57 22.53 19.79
C ALA A 499 -20.35 21.72 18.74
N PRO A 500 -19.87 20.53 18.33
CA PRO A 500 -20.63 19.65 17.46
C PRO A 500 -22.01 19.35 18.06
N SER A 501 -23.06 19.43 17.24
CA SER A 501 -24.43 19.14 17.71
C SER A 501 -24.53 17.71 18.23
N ALA A 502 -25.25 17.48 19.33
CA ALA A 502 -25.54 16.14 19.84
C ALA A 502 -26.15 15.20 18.77
N ARG A 503 -26.86 15.76 17.77
CA ARG A 503 -27.40 14.99 16.63
C ARG A 503 -26.31 14.33 15.78
N THR A 504 -25.11 14.92 15.73
CA THR A 504 -23.96 14.37 15.00
C THR A 504 -23.33 13.18 15.70
N ARG A 505 -23.63 12.95 17.00
CA ARG A 505 -23.03 11.89 17.83
C ARG A 505 -21.50 11.85 17.78
N MET A 506 -20.89 12.99 17.49
CA MET A 506 -19.45 13.21 17.56
C MET A 506 -18.97 13.06 19.01
N PRO A 507 -17.71 12.68 19.24
CA PRO A 507 -17.17 12.45 20.59
C PRO A 507 -16.82 13.75 21.30
N PHE A 508 -17.79 14.66 21.41
CA PHE A 508 -17.64 15.94 22.11
C PHE A 508 -18.75 16.10 23.14
N ASP A 509 -18.43 16.72 24.27
CA ASP A 509 -19.41 17.13 25.26
C ASP A 509 -20.10 18.45 24.84
N ALA A 510 -21.01 18.93 25.71
CA ALA A 510 -21.77 20.16 25.46
C ALA A 510 -20.88 21.42 25.46
N GLN A 511 -19.69 21.35 26.03
CA GLN A 511 -18.69 22.42 26.09
C GLN A 511 -17.76 22.39 24.87
N GLY A 512 -17.88 21.39 24.00
CA GLY A 512 -17.04 21.22 22.82
C GLY A 512 -15.67 20.60 23.13
N LEU A 513 -15.49 20.00 24.30
CA LEU A 513 -14.30 19.22 24.65
C LEU A 513 -14.49 17.77 24.21
N ILE A 514 -13.39 17.05 23.93
CA ILE A 514 -13.48 15.64 23.58
C ILE A 514 -14.06 14.84 24.76
N ASN A 515 -15.06 14.01 24.48
CA ASN A 515 -15.60 13.07 25.42
C ASN A 515 -14.60 11.91 25.66
N THR A 516 -13.73 12.10 26.65
CA THR A 516 -12.67 11.14 26.98
C THR A 516 -13.22 9.77 27.35
N THR A 517 -14.33 9.69 28.08
CA THR A 517 -15.00 8.43 28.41
C THR A 517 -15.35 7.63 27.16
N GLN A 518 -15.97 8.28 26.16
CA GLN A 518 -16.32 7.62 24.90
C GLN A 518 -15.07 7.15 24.13
N THR A 519 -14.03 7.99 24.06
CA THR A 519 -12.78 7.58 23.39
C THR A 519 -12.07 6.42 24.10
N ILE A 520 -12.15 6.35 25.44
CA ILE A 520 -11.62 5.23 26.24
C ILE A 520 -12.39 3.94 25.92
N GLU A 521 -13.71 3.99 25.82
CA GLU A 521 -14.51 2.81 25.43
C GLU A 521 -14.15 2.32 24.02
N TRP A 522 -13.92 3.23 23.07
CA TRP A 522 -13.45 2.84 21.73
C TRP A 522 -12.05 2.24 21.73
N LYS A 523 -11.15 2.76 22.57
CA LYS A 523 -9.80 2.19 22.73
C LYS A 523 -9.83 0.74 23.21
N LYS A 524 -10.82 0.34 24.03
CA LYS A 524 -11.00 -1.06 24.43
C LYS A 524 -11.37 -1.99 23.26
N MET A 525 -11.84 -1.44 22.14
CA MET A 525 -12.19 -2.18 20.93
C MET A 525 -11.03 -2.25 19.92
N ARG A 526 -9.82 -1.85 20.32
CA ARG A 526 -8.64 -1.94 19.46
C ARG A 526 -8.22 -3.38 19.26
N VAL A 527 -7.71 -3.65 18.06
CA VAL A 527 -7.12 -4.93 17.68
C VAL A 527 -5.66 -4.68 17.38
N GLU A 528 -4.78 -4.99 18.33
CA GLU A 528 -3.34 -4.75 18.22
C GLU A 528 -2.61 -5.95 17.64
N VAL A 529 -3.05 -6.38 16.45
CA VAL A 529 -2.37 -7.42 15.68
C VAL A 529 -1.39 -6.76 14.72
N PRO A 530 -0.07 -7.07 14.81
CA PRO A 530 0.90 -6.59 13.85
C PRO A 530 0.49 -6.97 12.43
N VAL A 531 0.55 -6.00 11.52
CA VAL A 531 0.35 -6.30 10.10
C VAL A 531 1.72 -6.62 9.51
N THR A 532 1.97 -7.89 9.22
CA THR A 532 3.20 -8.30 8.52
C THR A 532 3.10 -7.91 7.04
N VAL A 533 3.58 -6.70 6.72
CA VAL A 533 3.60 -6.16 5.34
C VAL A 533 4.85 -6.61 4.57
N GLY A 534 5.89 -7.07 5.27
CA GLY A 534 7.26 -7.18 4.73
C GLY A 534 7.84 -8.58 4.57
N GLU A 535 7.07 -9.64 4.83
CA GLU A 535 7.52 -11.05 4.71
C GLU A 535 7.00 -11.73 3.46
#